data_AF-U4KSA2-F1
#
_entry.id   AF-U4KSA2-F1
#
_cell.length_a   1.000
_cell.length_b   1.000
_cell.length_c   1.000
_cell.angle_alpha   90.00
_cell.angle_beta   90.00
_cell.angle_gamma   90.00
#
_symmetry.space_group_name_H-M   'P 1'
#
loop_
_entity.id
_entity.type
_entity.pdbx_description
1 polymer ?
#
loop_
_entity_poly.entity_id
_entity_poly.type
_entity_poly.pdbx_seq_one_letter_code
_entity_poly.pdbx_strand_id
1 'polypeptide(L)'
;MKKFLIFVISIFSIFTLIACQDSININLEIVDTKIGFKKITYKLNWEDEKNQLLSNSMYAIAFNDDKEVSRYEKIEKNKEFSLTNLKADTDYQIVIFGTHKTKVVELYKKNEKTLLKGSDEENPYLINTKEELLEIQKVMESDDTKTQEVLLETYYKLNADIDFNSEELKNSIFNDKDFTGVFDGNGHEIKNIILKNDSKSHTSLFGRVSGKITNIKLSNIKIDNMEKSNTGTNYIAIISSYSYNSAVFSKITIENSEINQKHKSQYSSLYLGSISGYARGSYSDITLSNVTINVDIDKLPSAYIGSVIGSYEDSNMNKHSRMTRVYVKNTLIDVDFSYEESETSQRNLNIGGIAGKVIGPNQGTETNLYFSGNIKADQKEFTKLKDEKTPSSSEINIGGIFGHDRSYLLADVFVDAKIEVGKEQNIKGIKEIKVGLVTGNNSVVTNAIGKGTVEILTDEIKNIKTDLLANKFYSQNYLYQEALFKVDNIVVDTEYTLIFSKTDLENKKINNWILEKIV
;
A
#
# COMPACT_ATOMS: atom_id res chain seq x y z
N MET A 1 -77.38 -41.97 -56.02
CA MET A 1 -76.92 -41.60 -57.39
C MET A 1 -75.57 -40.90 -57.21
N LYS A 2 -74.42 -41.51 -57.58
CA LYS A 2 -73.80 -41.56 -58.92
C LYS A 2 -73.42 -40.13 -59.39
N LYS A 3 -72.18 -39.72 -59.72
CA LYS A 3 -71.05 -40.39 -60.42
C LYS A 3 -69.78 -39.47 -60.48
N PHE A 4 -68.59 -40.10 -60.59
CA PHE A 4 -67.35 -39.76 -61.37
C PHE A 4 -66.54 -38.48 -61.02
N LEU A 5 -65.23 -38.49 -60.72
CA LEU A 5 -63.99 -39.00 -61.38
C LEU A 5 -63.65 -38.29 -62.71
N ILE A 6 -62.50 -37.57 -62.77
CA ILE A 6 -61.36 -37.79 -63.70
C ILE A 6 -60.21 -36.78 -63.44
N PHE A 7 -59.01 -37.36 -63.45
CA PHE A 7 -57.64 -36.85 -63.41
C PHE A 7 -57.25 -36.14 -64.72
N VAL A 8 -56.41 -35.08 -64.71
CA VAL A 8 -55.29 -34.90 -65.66
C VAL A 8 -54.16 -34.08 -65.01
N ILE A 9 -52.99 -34.68 -65.05
CA ILE A 9 -51.65 -34.22 -64.69
C ILE A 9 -51.19 -33.10 -65.65
N SER A 10 -50.54 -32.05 -65.14
CA SER A 10 -49.39 -31.50 -65.86
C SER A 10 -48.28 -31.12 -64.88
N ILE A 11 -47.15 -31.79 -65.11
CA ILE A 11 -45.86 -31.64 -64.45
C ILE A 11 -45.23 -30.36 -64.97
N PHE A 12 -44.81 -29.46 -64.07
CA PHE A 12 -43.68 -28.58 -64.32
C PHE A 12 -42.83 -28.47 -63.05
N SER A 13 -41.92 -29.43 -62.91
CA SER A 13 -40.78 -29.33 -62.01
C SER A 13 -39.76 -28.39 -62.65
N ILE A 14 -39.60 -27.19 -62.12
CA ILE A 14 -38.34 -26.44 -62.25
C ILE A 14 -37.82 -26.22 -60.83
N PHE A 15 -36.69 -26.89 -60.61
CA PHE A 15 -35.88 -26.89 -59.41
C PHE A 15 -35.68 -25.46 -58.86
N THR A 16 -36.13 -25.23 -57.63
CA THR A 16 -35.48 -24.25 -56.77
C THR A 16 -34.06 -24.74 -56.54
N LEU A 17 -33.07 -24.01 -57.08
CA LEU A 17 -31.68 -24.09 -56.64
C LEU A 17 -31.65 -23.67 -55.18
N ILE A 18 -31.82 -24.64 -54.28
CA ILE A 18 -31.39 -24.52 -52.90
C ILE A 18 -29.87 -24.48 -52.98
N ALA A 19 -29.31 -23.28 -52.96
CA ALA A 19 -27.93 -23.11 -52.56
C ALA A 19 -27.83 -23.71 -51.15
N CYS A 20 -27.23 -24.91 -51.07
CA CYS A 20 -26.93 -25.56 -49.82
C CYS A 20 -25.97 -24.62 -49.08
N GLN A 21 -26.52 -23.82 -48.16
CA GLN A 21 -25.73 -22.97 -47.30
C GLN A 21 -25.00 -23.92 -46.37
N ASP A 22 -23.69 -24.13 -46.59
CA ASP A 22 -22.79 -24.89 -45.72
C ASP A 22 -22.95 -24.34 -44.28
N SER A 23 -23.89 -24.89 -43.52
CA SER A 23 -24.20 -24.44 -42.17
C SER A 23 -23.09 -24.94 -41.26
N ILE A 24 -22.34 -24.01 -40.69
CA ILE A 24 -21.36 -24.32 -39.65
C ILE A 24 -22.11 -24.71 -38.37
N ASN A 25 -21.72 -25.82 -37.75
CA ASN A 25 -22.35 -26.34 -36.54
C ASN A 25 -21.30 -26.38 -35.43
N ILE A 26 -21.07 -25.22 -34.82
CA ILE A 26 -20.22 -25.08 -33.63
C ILE A 26 -21.15 -24.77 -32.48
N ASN A 27 -21.07 -25.60 -31.44
CA ASN A 27 -21.76 -25.32 -30.20
C ASN A 27 -20.88 -24.37 -29.38
N LEU A 28 -21.13 -23.06 -29.49
CA LEU A 28 -20.41 -22.04 -28.72
C LEU A 28 -21.22 -21.63 -27.48
N GLU A 29 -20.56 -21.71 -26.33
CA GLU A 29 -21.13 -21.41 -25.02
C GLU A 29 -20.37 -20.23 -24.40
N ILE A 30 -21.13 -19.23 -23.94
CA ILE A 30 -20.61 -18.18 -23.06
C ILE A 30 -20.58 -18.73 -21.64
N VAL A 31 -19.40 -19.13 -21.17
CA VAL A 31 -19.21 -19.63 -19.80
C VAL A 31 -19.29 -18.48 -18.80
N ASP A 32 -18.72 -17.33 -19.17
CA ASP A 32 -18.73 -16.17 -18.29
C ASP A 32 -18.72 -14.84 -19.03
N THR A 33 -19.28 -13.82 -18.39
CA THR A 33 -19.24 -12.42 -18.83
C THR A 33 -19.06 -11.50 -17.63
N LYS A 34 -18.09 -10.58 -17.73
CA LYS A 34 -17.81 -9.52 -16.76
C LYS A 34 -17.81 -8.17 -17.48
N ILE A 35 -18.66 -7.26 -17.01
CA ILE A 35 -18.81 -5.92 -17.58
C ILE A 35 -18.10 -4.94 -16.65
N GLY A 36 -17.12 -4.21 -17.16
CA GLY A 36 -16.42 -3.14 -16.44
C GLY A 36 -16.71 -1.75 -17.01
N PHE A 37 -15.99 -0.75 -16.50
CA PHE A 37 -16.11 0.64 -16.95
C PHE A 37 -15.53 0.85 -18.37
N LYS A 38 -14.39 0.20 -18.66
CA LYS A 38 -13.62 0.40 -19.92
C LYS A 38 -13.20 -0.91 -20.58
N LYS A 39 -13.81 -2.01 -20.15
CA LYS A 39 -13.55 -3.36 -20.65
C LYS A 39 -14.78 -4.26 -20.54
N ILE A 40 -14.89 -5.24 -21.42
CA ILE A 40 -15.82 -6.36 -21.30
C ILE A 40 -15.01 -7.64 -21.46
N THR A 41 -15.14 -8.55 -20.50
CA THR A 41 -14.41 -9.81 -20.45
C THR A 41 -15.37 -10.98 -20.67
N TYR A 42 -14.98 -11.90 -21.54
CA TYR A 42 -15.69 -13.15 -21.79
C TYR A 42 -14.82 -14.35 -21.46
N LYS A 43 -15.46 -15.44 -21.06
CA LYS A 43 -14.89 -16.79 -21.07
C LYS A 43 -15.77 -17.67 -21.93
N LEU A 44 -15.17 -18.35 -22.90
CA LEU A 44 -15.90 -19.15 -23.87
C LEU A 44 -15.51 -20.62 -23.76
N ASN A 45 -16.50 -21.47 -24.00
CA ASN A 45 -16.33 -22.88 -24.27
C ASN A 45 -16.95 -23.17 -25.64
N TRP A 46 -16.41 -24.14 -26.37
CA TRP A 46 -17.03 -24.56 -27.61
C TRP A 46 -16.71 -26.00 -27.97
N GLU A 47 -17.59 -26.62 -28.74
CA GLU A 47 -17.38 -27.94 -29.34
C GLU A 47 -17.41 -27.83 -30.86
N ASP A 48 -16.37 -28.39 -31.49
CA ASP A 48 -16.20 -28.46 -32.93
C ASP A 48 -15.80 -29.89 -33.31
N GLU A 49 -16.75 -30.82 -33.20
CA GLU A 49 -16.52 -32.26 -33.42
C GLU A 49 -15.99 -32.57 -34.82
N LYS A 50 -16.27 -31.70 -35.80
CA LYS A 50 -15.90 -31.88 -37.20
C LYS A 50 -14.67 -31.07 -37.61
N ASN A 51 -14.01 -30.38 -36.68
CA ASN A 51 -12.89 -29.47 -36.93
C ASN A 51 -13.19 -28.49 -38.09
N GLN A 52 -14.37 -27.88 -38.05
CA GLN A 52 -14.84 -26.95 -39.06
C GLN A 52 -14.12 -25.60 -38.99
N LEU A 53 -13.65 -25.18 -37.82
CA LEU A 53 -12.85 -23.97 -37.66
C LEU A 53 -11.38 -24.21 -37.96
N LEU A 54 -10.76 -23.25 -38.64
CA LEU A 54 -9.31 -23.15 -38.68
C LEU A 54 -8.76 -22.95 -37.27
N SER A 55 -7.66 -23.65 -36.96
CA SER A 55 -6.99 -23.53 -35.67
C SER A 55 -6.60 -22.09 -35.36
N ASN A 56 -6.85 -21.64 -34.12
CA ASN A 56 -6.57 -20.29 -33.63
C ASN A 56 -7.19 -19.16 -34.46
N SER A 57 -8.29 -19.43 -35.17
CA SER A 57 -8.96 -18.44 -36.03
C SER A 57 -10.03 -17.63 -35.33
N MET A 58 -10.38 -17.95 -34.07
CA MET A 58 -11.40 -17.18 -33.36
C MET A 58 -10.84 -15.89 -32.78
N TYR A 59 -11.60 -14.83 -32.96
CA TYR A 59 -11.32 -13.49 -32.43
C TYR A 59 -12.63 -12.78 -32.10
N ALA A 60 -12.56 -11.77 -31.24
CA ALA A 60 -13.69 -10.95 -30.86
C ALA A 60 -13.46 -9.51 -31.25
N ILE A 61 -14.53 -8.81 -31.63
CA ILE A 61 -14.52 -7.37 -31.90
C ILE A 61 -15.64 -6.72 -31.10
N ALA A 62 -15.35 -5.56 -30.50
CA ALA A 62 -16.35 -4.60 -30.05
C ALA A 62 -16.55 -3.53 -31.12
N PHE A 63 -17.80 -3.34 -31.53
CA PHE A 63 -18.22 -2.27 -32.42
C PHE A 63 -19.01 -1.20 -31.66
N ASN A 64 -18.77 0.06 -32.00
CA ASN A 64 -19.59 1.20 -31.61
C ASN A 64 -19.97 1.96 -32.88
N ASP A 65 -21.27 2.08 -33.15
CA ASP A 65 -21.80 2.63 -34.41
C ASP A 65 -21.11 2.04 -35.67
N ASP A 66 -21.07 0.70 -35.74
CA ASP A 66 -20.44 -0.11 -36.79
C ASP A 66 -18.92 0.09 -36.97
N LYS A 67 -18.26 0.89 -36.12
CA LYS A 67 -16.81 1.04 -36.09
C LYS A 67 -16.18 0.08 -35.10
N GLU A 68 -15.20 -0.67 -35.56
CA GLU A 68 -14.33 -1.44 -34.67
C GLU A 68 -13.57 -0.50 -33.73
N VAL A 69 -13.70 -0.72 -32.42
CA VAL A 69 -13.00 0.06 -31.38
C VAL A 69 -12.06 -0.78 -30.53
N SER A 70 -12.29 -2.09 -30.47
CA SER A 70 -11.44 -3.04 -29.75
C SER A 70 -11.51 -4.40 -30.41
N ARG A 71 -10.40 -5.12 -30.39
CA ARG A 71 -10.24 -6.45 -30.97
C ARG A 71 -9.40 -7.32 -30.04
N TYR A 72 -9.79 -8.58 -29.90
CA TYR A 72 -9.00 -9.60 -29.23
C TYR A 72 -8.80 -10.78 -30.17
N GLU A 73 -7.54 -11.13 -30.42
CA GLU A 73 -7.14 -12.19 -31.35
C GLU A 73 -6.86 -13.51 -30.65
N LYS A 74 -7.04 -14.62 -31.38
CA LYS A 74 -6.67 -15.98 -30.94
C LYS A 74 -7.30 -16.37 -29.61
N ILE A 75 -8.62 -16.41 -29.58
CA ILE A 75 -9.37 -16.85 -28.39
C ILE A 75 -9.06 -18.32 -28.10
N GLU A 76 -8.69 -18.58 -26.84
CA GLU A 76 -8.40 -19.92 -26.34
C GLU A 76 -9.58 -20.50 -25.55
N LYS A 77 -9.78 -21.82 -25.65
CA LYS A 77 -10.89 -22.53 -25.00
C LYS A 77 -10.77 -22.46 -23.48
N ASN A 78 -11.85 -22.10 -22.82
CA ASN A 78 -11.94 -21.98 -21.36
C ASN A 78 -10.93 -21.00 -20.74
N LYS A 79 -10.43 -20.03 -21.50
CA LYS A 79 -9.63 -18.90 -21.00
C LYS A 79 -10.40 -17.59 -21.14
N GLU A 80 -10.19 -16.69 -20.20
CA GLU A 80 -10.74 -15.34 -20.27
C GLU A 80 -10.01 -14.51 -21.32
N PHE A 81 -10.76 -13.65 -22.02
CA PHE A 81 -10.22 -12.58 -22.85
C PHE A 81 -11.04 -11.30 -22.66
N SER A 82 -10.39 -10.16 -22.88
CA SER A 82 -11.01 -8.85 -22.67
C SER A 82 -10.92 -7.97 -23.91
N LEU A 83 -12.04 -7.35 -24.25
CA LEU A 83 -12.09 -6.18 -25.13
C LEU A 83 -11.88 -4.96 -24.24
N THR A 84 -10.87 -4.14 -24.53
CA THR A 84 -10.37 -3.06 -23.66
C THR A 84 -10.43 -1.71 -24.39
N ASN A 85 -10.00 -0.63 -23.73
CA ASN A 85 -10.06 0.74 -24.28
C ASN A 85 -11.48 1.18 -24.66
N LEU A 86 -12.49 0.61 -24.00
CA LEU A 86 -13.88 1.02 -24.16
C LEU A 86 -14.14 2.30 -23.36
N LYS A 87 -15.19 3.03 -23.73
CA LYS A 87 -15.72 4.16 -22.98
C LYS A 87 -16.76 3.66 -21.97
N ALA A 88 -16.89 4.37 -20.85
CA ALA A 88 -17.94 4.14 -19.87
C ALA A 88 -19.31 4.50 -20.45
N ASP A 89 -20.37 3.91 -19.88
CA ASP A 89 -21.78 4.13 -20.25
C ASP A 89 -22.09 4.03 -21.75
N THR A 90 -21.36 3.18 -22.47
CA THR A 90 -21.44 3.09 -23.93
C THR A 90 -21.89 1.70 -24.34
N ASP A 91 -22.88 1.63 -25.23
CA ASP A 91 -23.33 0.41 -25.86
C ASP A 91 -22.33 -0.05 -26.93
N TYR A 92 -21.98 -1.34 -26.85
CA TYR A 92 -21.12 -2.02 -27.80
C TYR A 92 -21.80 -3.26 -28.35
N GLN A 93 -21.68 -3.45 -29.65
CA GLN A 93 -22.01 -4.72 -30.27
C GLN A 93 -20.76 -5.59 -30.27
N ILE A 94 -20.81 -6.67 -29.50
CA ILE A 94 -19.74 -7.66 -29.41
C ILE A 94 -20.03 -8.77 -30.41
N VAL A 95 -19.05 -9.05 -31.28
CA VAL A 95 -19.14 -10.13 -32.26
C VAL A 95 -17.92 -11.04 -32.12
N ILE A 96 -18.17 -12.34 -32.03
CA ILE A 96 -17.12 -13.36 -32.09
C ILE A 96 -17.15 -13.96 -33.48
N PHE A 97 -15.99 -13.96 -34.12
CA PHE A 97 -15.79 -14.51 -35.45
C PHE A 97 -14.93 -15.76 -35.37
N GLY A 98 -15.04 -16.61 -36.39
CA GLY A 98 -14.08 -17.67 -36.68
C GLY A 98 -13.93 -17.84 -38.19
N THR A 99 -12.96 -18.66 -38.61
CA THR A 99 -12.75 -18.94 -40.03
C THR A 99 -13.08 -20.39 -40.34
N HIS A 100 -14.02 -20.63 -41.26
CA HIS A 100 -14.36 -21.95 -41.81
C HIS A 100 -13.92 -22.03 -43.27
N LYS A 101 -13.03 -22.98 -43.57
CA LYS A 101 -12.33 -23.08 -44.85
C LYS A 101 -11.59 -21.78 -45.19
N THR A 102 -12.17 -20.92 -46.02
CA THR A 102 -11.62 -19.61 -46.42
C THR A 102 -12.54 -18.44 -46.10
N LYS A 103 -13.66 -18.68 -45.41
CA LYS A 103 -14.67 -17.67 -45.11
C LYS A 103 -14.70 -17.36 -43.61
N VAL A 104 -14.75 -16.06 -43.29
CA VAL A 104 -15.05 -15.58 -41.94
C VAL A 104 -16.54 -15.79 -41.68
N VAL A 105 -16.87 -16.30 -40.50
CA VAL A 105 -18.25 -16.53 -40.04
C VAL A 105 -18.45 -15.86 -38.69
N GLU A 106 -19.65 -15.29 -38.48
CA GLU A 106 -20.10 -14.82 -37.18
C GLU A 106 -20.56 -16.02 -36.36
N LEU A 107 -19.95 -16.21 -35.19
CA LEU A 107 -20.26 -17.31 -34.27
C LEU A 107 -21.16 -16.85 -33.12
N TYR A 108 -21.06 -15.58 -32.74
CA TYR A 108 -21.82 -14.98 -31.66
C TYR A 108 -21.97 -13.49 -31.85
N LYS A 109 -23.09 -12.94 -31.41
CA LYS A 109 -23.39 -11.51 -31.48
C LYS A 109 -24.26 -11.09 -30.29
N LYS A 110 -23.83 -10.09 -29.53
CA LYS A 110 -24.61 -9.53 -28.41
C LYS A 110 -24.30 -8.04 -28.20
N ASN A 111 -25.30 -7.29 -27.75
CA ASN A 111 -25.09 -5.91 -27.29
C ASN A 111 -24.82 -5.92 -25.79
N GLU A 112 -23.79 -5.19 -25.36
CA GLU A 112 -23.43 -4.99 -23.96
C GLU A 112 -23.18 -3.52 -23.70
N LYS A 113 -23.50 -3.06 -22.49
CA LYS A 113 -23.29 -1.68 -22.06
C LYS A 113 -22.28 -1.62 -20.94
N THR A 114 -21.25 -0.78 -21.06
CA THR A 114 -20.25 -0.56 -20.00
C THR A 114 -20.83 0.23 -18.83
N LEU A 115 -20.19 0.12 -17.66
CA LEU A 115 -20.66 0.76 -16.43
C LEU A 115 -20.34 2.26 -16.39
N LEU A 116 -21.17 3.05 -15.68
CA LEU A 116 -20.98 4.51 -15.48
C LEU A 116 -20.53 4.86 -14.06
N LYS A 117 -21.32 4.53 -13.04
CA LYS A 117 -21.09 4.93 -11.64
C LYS A 117 -19.82 4.28 -11.10
N GLY A 118 -18.82 5.10 -10.78
CA GLY A 118 -17.50 4.68 -10.34
C GLY A 118 -16.44 4.65 -11.44
N SER A 119 -16.75 5.10 -12.66
CA SER A 119 -15.82 4.99 -13.81
C SER A 119 -14.68 6.01 -13.79
N ASP A 120 -14.92 7.18 -13.18
CA ASP A 120 -13.98 8.30 -13.11
C ASP A 120 -14.43 9.37 -12.09
N GLU A 121 -13.68 10.47 -12.04
CA GLU A 121 -13.92 11.61 -11.14
C GLU A 121 -15.22 12.37 -11.44
N GLU A 122 -15.68 12.38 -12.69
CA GLU A 122 -16.93 13.03 -13.09
C GLU A 122 -18.14 12.16 -12.71
N ASN A 123 -17.95 10.85 -12.69
CA ASN A 123 -18.98 9.86 -12.37
C ASN A 123 -18.55 8.95 -11.22
N PRO A 124 -18.27 9.48 -10.02
CA PRO A 124 -17.76 8.68 -8.91
C PRO A 124 -18.86 7.81 -8.30
N TYR A 125 -18.46 6.76 -7.60
CA TYR A 125 -19.31 6.11 -6.61
C TYR A 125 -19.30 6.96 -5.33
N LEU A 126 -20.38 7.70 -5.09
CA LEU A 126 -20.53 8.50 -3.89
C LEU A 126 -20.79 7.63 -2.66
N ILE A 127 -20.08 7.93 -1.57
CA ILE A 127 -20.24 7.31 -0.25
C ILE A 127 -20.68 8.40 0.72
N ASN A 128 -21.86 8.24 1.30
CA ASN A 128 -22.51 9.14 2.23
C ASN A 128 -22.54 8.56 3.66
N THR A 129 -22.44 7.25 3.80
CA THR A 129 -22.67 6.55 5.06
C THR A 129 -21.65 5.44 5.31
N LYS A 130 -21.52 5.06 6.58
CA LYS A 130 -20.72 3.90 6.99
C LYS A 130 -21.27 2.62 6.38
N GLU A 131 -22.59 2.50 6.30
CA GLU A 131 -23.27 1.30 5.79
C GLU A 131 -22.88 1.00 4.34
N GLU A 132 -22.72 2.02 3.48
CA GLU A 132 -22.24 1.85 2.11
C GLU A 132 -20.80 1.30 2.05
N LEU A 133 -19.91 1.72 2.97
CA LEU A 133 -18.56 1.12 3.08
C LEU A 133 -18.64 -0.35 3.53
N LEU A 134 -19.54 -0.67 4.47
CA LEU A 134 -19.74 -2.04 4.96
C LEU A 134 -20.40 -2.93 3.91
N GLU A 135 -21.22 -2.38 3.00
CA GLU A 135 -21.76 -3.12 1.86
C GLU A 135 -20.66 -3.54 0.88
N ILE A 136 -19.71 -2.64 0.59
CA ILE A 136 -18.52 -2.98 -0.21
C ILE A 136 -17.77 -4.13 0.46
N GLN A 137 -17.52 -4.03 1.77
CA GLN A 137 -16.85 -5.08 2.52
C GLN A 137 -17.58 -6.43 2.45
N LYS A 138 -18.91 -6.45 2.61
CA LYS A 138 -19.71 -7.68 2.49
C LYS A 138 -19.56 -8.34 1.12
N VAL A 139 -19.51 -7.54 0.04
CA VAL A 139 -19.25 -8.08 -1.31
C VAL A 139 -17.81 -8.60 -1.41
N MET A 140 -16.84 -7.95 -0.76
CA MET A 140 -15.44 -8.41 -0.73
C MET A 140 -15.24 -9.71 0.05
N GLU A 141 -16.17 -10.08 0.92
CA GLU A 141 -16.16 -11.33 1.68
C GLU A 141 -16.94 -12.46 0.98
N SER A 142 -17.70 -12.17 -0.07
CA SER A 142 -18.49 -13.15 -0.80
C SER A 142 -17.69 -13.88 -1.90
N ASP A 143 -18.35 -14.81 -2.60
CA ASP A 143 -17.80 -15.48 -3.79
C ASP A 143 -18.11 -14.75 -5.11
N ASP A 144 -18.69 -13.53 -5.06
CA ASP A 144 -19.02 -12.73 -6.25
C ASP A 144 -17.78 -12.02 -6.82
N THR A 145 -16.92 -12.80 -7.48
CA THR A 145 -15.67 -12.31 -8.06
C THR A 145 -15.88 -11.23 -9.12
N LYS A 146 -17.01 -11.23 -9.83
CA LYS A 146 -17.30 -10.25 -10.89
C LYS A 146 -17.53 -8.86 -10.32
N THR A 147 -18.40 -8.77 -9.31
CA THR A 147 -18.68 -7.50 -8.65
C THR A 147 -17.45 -7.04 -7.88
N GLN A 148 -16.67 -7.97 -7.32
CA GLN A 148 -15.42 -7.64 -6.65
C GLN A 148 -14.41 -6.95 -7.57
N GLU A 149 -14.18 -7.47 -8.77
CA GLU A 149 -13.27 -6.87 -9.74
C GLU A 149 -13.66 -5.41 -10.07
N VAL A 150 -14.96 -5.15 -10.25
CA VAL A 150 -15.48 -3.79 -10.51
C VAL A 150 -15.21 -2.88 -9.30
N LEU A 151 -15.56 -3.33 -8.10
CA LEU A 151 -15.39 -2.55 -6.87
C LEU A 151 -13.92 -2.25 -6.55
N LEU A 152 -12.99 -3.11 -6.94
CA LEU A 152 -11.54 -2.89 -6.74
C LEU A 152 -10.95 -1.84 -7.69
N GLU A 153 -11.55 -1.65 -8.86
CA GLU A 153 -11.14 -0.66 -9.88
C GLU A 153 -11.92 0.66 -9.80
N THR A 154 -12.92 0.73 -8.93
CA THR A 154 -13.88 1.84 -8.84
C THR A 154 -13.25 3.14 -8.33
N TYR A 155 -13.69 4.27 -8.88
CA TYR A 155 -13.50 5.60 -8.32
C TYR A 155 -14.57 5.88 -7.26
N TYR A 156 -14.17 5.89 -5.99
CA TYR A 156 -14.98 6.27 -4.84
C TYR A 156 -14.74 7.73 -4.46
N LYS A 157 -15.80 8.40 -4.01
CA LYS A 157 -15.73 9.75 -3.46
C LYS A 157 -16.60 9.87 -2.22
N LEU A 158 -16.03 10.35 -1.11
CA LEU A 158 -16.84 10.69 0.06
C LEU A 158 -17.68 11.94 -0.24
N ASN A 159 -18.93 11.91 0.19
CA ASN A 159 -19.88 13.01 0.10
C ASN A 159 -20.40 13.47 1.48
N ALA A 160 -19.90 12.86 2.54
CA ALA A 160 -20.13 13.20 3.93
C ALA A 160 -18.99 12.67 4.79
N ASP A 161 -18.87 13.21 6.00
CA ASP A 161 -18.02 12.61 7.04
C ASP A 161 -18.65 11.28 7.49
N ILE A 162 -17.81 10.29 7.76
CA ILE A 162 -18.23 8.93 8.13
C ILE A 162 -17.78 8.63 9.56
N ASP A 163 -18.76 8.44 10.44
CA ASP A 163 -18.53 8.06 11.83
C ASP A 163 -18.83 6.57 12.04
N PHE A 164 -17.84 5.82 12.52
CA PHE A 164 -17.99 4.41 12.87
C PHE A 164 -18.47 4.17 14.30
N ASN A 165 -18.70 5.23 15.09
CA ASN A 165 -19.21 5.15 16.47
C ASN A 165 -18.38 4.23 17.38
N SER A 166 -17.06 4.18 17.16
CA SER A 166 -16.11 3.31 17.85
C SER A 166 -16.40 1.82 17.66
N GLU A 167 -17.06 1.45 16.54
CA GLU A 167 -17.29 0.06 16.19
C GLU A 167 -16.01 -0.64 15.73
N GLU A 168 -15.97 -1.94 15.99
CA GLU A 168 -14.87 -2.79 15.55
C GLU A 168 -15.00 -3.15 14.07
N LEU A 169 -13.91 -2.95 13.33
CA LEU A 169 -13.77 -3.41 11.96
C LEU A 169 -12.66 -4.47 11.90
N LYS A 170 -13.05 -5.72 11.64
CA LYS A 170 -12.13 -6.89 11.67
C LYS A 170 -11.41 -7.15 10.36
N ASN A 171 -12.00 -6.71 9.25
CA ASN A 171 -11.46 -6.87 7.91
C ASN A 171 -11.28 -5.47 7.31
N SER A 172 -10.33 -5.31 6.39
CA SER A 172 -10.29 -4.10 5.58
C SER A 172 -11.56 -3.99 4.70
N ILE A 173 -11.89 -2.79 4.24
CA ILE A 173 -13.03 -2.55 3.33
C ILE A 173 -12.91 -3.40 2.07
N PHE A 174 -11.69 -3.63 1.58
CA PHE A 174 -11.41 -4.46 0.40
C PHE A 174 -10.99 -5.89 0.73
N ASN A 175 -11.15 -6.33 1.98
CA ASN A 175 -10.80 -7.68 2.47
C ASN A 175 -9.41 -8.16 1.99
N ASP A 176 -8.43 -7.25 2.06
CA ASP A 176 -7.02 -7.43 1.71
C ASP A 176 -6.77 -7.81 0.23
N LYS A 177 -7.77 -7.63 -0.63
CA LYS A 177 -7.61 -7.67 -2.09
C LYS A 177 -6.94 -6.39 -2.58
N ASP A 178 -6.28 -6.48 -3.73
CA ASP A 178 -5.47 -5.39 -4.27
C ASP A 178 -6.39 -4.30 -4.85
N PHE A 179 -6.60 -3.23 -4.09
CA PHE A 179 -7.38 -2.08 -4.54
C PHE A 179 -6.59 -1.26 -5.57
N THR A 180 -7.11 -1.17 -6.80
CA THR A 180 -6.47 -0.49 -7.95
C THR A 180 -7.17 0.81 -8.34
N GLY A 181 -8.36 1.06 -7.81
CA GLY A 181 -9.18 2.24 -8.07
C GLY A 181 -8.68 3.51 -7.39
N VAL A 182 -9.61 4.45 -7.17
CA VAL A 182 -9.33 5.73 -6.50
C VAL A 182 -10.29 5.88 -5.34
N PHE A 183 -9.76 6.23 -4.17
CA PHE A 183 -10.55 6.66 -3.03
C PHE A 183 -10.24 8.13 -2.74
N ASP A 184 -11.12 9.03 -3.19
CA ASP A 184 -11.06 10.46 -2.91
C ASP A 184 -11.90 10.76 -1.66
N GLY A 185 -11.24 11.13 -0.57
CA GLY A 185 -11.94 11.57 0.63
C GLY A 185 -12.66 12.90 0.45
N ASN A 186 -12.41 13.64 -0.63
CA ASN A 186 -13.07 14.92 -0.92
C ASN A 186 -13.00 15.95 0.24
N GLY A 187 -11.97 15.84 1.08
CA GLY A 187 -11.80 16.66 2.29
C GLY A 187 -12.62 16.21 3.50
N HIS A 188 -13.43 15.15 3.37
CA HIS A 188 -14.21 14.56 4.45
C HIS A 188 -13.37 13.69 5.38
N GLU A 189 -13.95 13.48 6.56
CA GLU A 189 -13.36 12.72 7.65
C GLU A 189 -13.98 11.31 7.77
N ILE A 190 -13.14 10.30 8.01
CA ILE A 190 -13.56 9.00 8.54
C ILE A 190 -13.06 8.90 9.99
N LYS A 191 -13.92 8.59 10.95
CA LYS A 191 -13.55 8.63 12.38
C LYS A 191 -14.14 7.52 13.23
N ASN A 192 -13.55 7.40 14.43
CA ASN A 192 -14.01 6.53 15.51
C ASN A 192 -14.10 5.07 15.07
N ILE A 193 -12.98 4.51 14.58
CA ILE A 193 -12.89 3.11 14.17
C ILE A 193 -11.94 2.36 15.10
N ILE A 194 -12.33 1.15 15.50
CA ILE A 194 -11.40 0.20 16.14
C ILE A 194 -11.04 -0.89 15.11
N LEU A 195 -9.88 -0.76 14.49
CA LEU A 195 -9.32 -1.77 13.60
C LEU A 195 -8.74 -2.92 14.44
N LYS A 196 -9.25 -4.13 14.24
CA LYS A 196 -8.75 -5.33 14.90
C LYS A 196 -8.31 -6.38 13.92
N ASN A 197 -7.37 -7.20 14.34
CA ASN A 197 -6.93 -8.33 13.56
C ASN A 197 -6.73 -9.56 14.43
N ASP A 198 -7.80 -10.33 14.61
CA ASP A 198 -7.85 -11.48 15.51
C ASP A 198 -6.88 -12.63 15.09
N SER A 199 -6.29 -12.63 13.87
CA SER A 199 -5.38 -13.69 13.40
C SER A 199 -4.64 -13.48 12.05
N LYS A 200 -4.87 -12.40 11.30
CA LYS A 200 -4.30 -12.18 9.96
C LYS A 200 -2.94 -11.47 10.02
N SER A 201 -2.23 -11.44 8.90
CA SER A 201 -0.98 -10.68 8.73
C SER A 201 -1.19 -9.20 8.45
N HIS A 202 -2.40 -8.78 8.06
CA HIS A 202 -2.67 -7.41 7.60
C HIS A 202 -3.74 -6.76 8.46
N THR A 203 -3.43 -5.60 9.02
CA THR A 203 -4.39 -4.76 9.75
C THR A 203 -4.39 -3.38 9.10
N SER A 204 -5.50 -2.99 8.48
CA SER A 204 -5.71 -1.65 7.94
C SER A 204 -7.14 -1.42 7.44
N LEU A 205 -7.52 -0.17 7.19
CA LEU A 205 -8.82 0.19 6.65
C LEU A 205 -8.99 -0.25 5.18
N PHE A 206 -7.97 -0.08 4.33
CA PHE A 206 -8.06 -0.36 2.89
C PHE A 206 -7.27 -1.59 2.43
N GLY A 207 -6.55 -2.28 3.31
CA GLY A 207 -5.81 -3.49 2.96
C GLY A 207 -4.63 -3.19 2.04
N ARG A 208 -4.57 -3.85 0.89
CA ARG A 208 -3.47 -3.75 -0.07
C ARG A 208 -3.83 -2.75 -1.16
N VAL A 209 -2.97 -1.75 -1.38
CA VAL A 209 -3.26 -0.64 -2.30
C VAL A 209 -2.27 -0.61 -3.45
N SER A 210 -2.81 -0.60 -4.66
CA SER A 210 -2.12 -0.38 -5.93
C SER A 210 -2.64 0.87 -6.66
N GLY A 211 -3.82 1.37 -6.26
CA GLY A 211 -4.47 2.58 -6.75
C GLY A 211 -4.14 3.83 -5.95
N LYS A 212 -5.11 4.73 -5.79
CA LYS A 212 -4.90 6.04 -5.14
C LYS A 212 -5.79 6.21 -3.91
N ILE A 213 -5.24 6.74 -2.83
CA ILE A 213 -5.99 7.22 -1.67
C ILE A 213 -5.59 8.68 -1.46
N THR A 214 -6.56 9.59 -1.54
CA THR A 214 -6.28 11.02 -1.52
C THR A 214 -7.30 11.83 -0.75
N ASN A 215 -6.88 13.00 -0.28
CA ASN A 215 -7.75 14.08 0.20
C ASN A 215 -8.72 13.63 1.31
N ILE A 216 -8.19 12.90 2.30
CA ILE A 216 -8.97 12.28 3.35
C ILE A 216 -8.40 12.64 4.72
N LYS A 217 -9.30 12.87 5.67
CA LYS A 217 -8.97 12.98 7.09
C LYS A 217 -9.38 11.71 7.82
N LEU A 218 -8.52 11.22 8.71
CA LEU A 218 -8.78 10.11 9.61
C LEU A 218 -8.56 10.59 11.04
N SER A 219 -9.53 10.39 11.93
CA SER A 219 -9.39 10.80 13.32
C SER A 219 -9.94 9.77 14.31
N ASN A 220 -9.32 9.70 15.48
CA ASN A 220 -9.69 8.74 16.51
C ASN A 220 -9.77 7.29 15.98
N ILE A 221 -8.73 6.89 15.24
CA ILE A 221 -8.58 5.51 14.78
C ILE A 221 -7.73 4.75 15.77
N LYS A 222 -8.21 3.60 16.21
CA LYS A 222 -7.50 2.72 17.13
C LYS A 222 -7.16 1.41 16.43
N ILE A 223 -5.90 0.97 16.49
CA ILE A 223 -5.53 -0.44 16.30
C ILE A 223 -5.23 -1.03 17.67
N ASP A 224 -5.88 -2.13 18.04
CA ASP A 224 -5.71 -2.76 19.36
C ASP A 224 -5.51 -4.28 19.25
N ASN A 225 -4.25 -4.68 19.06
CA ASN A 225 -3.83 -6.06 18.86
C ASN A 225 -2.91 -6.56 20.00
N MET A 226 -3.11 -6.07 21.24
CA MET A 226 -2.25 -6.45 22.37
C MET A 226 -2.54 -7.86 22.88
N GLU A 227 -3.81 -8.27 22.94
CA GLU A 227 -4.19 -9.59 23.44
C GLU A 227 -3.97 -10.69 22.39
N LYS A 228 -4.35 -10.37 21.14
CA LYS A 228 -4.32 -11.29 20.00
C LYS A 228 -3.46 -10.69 18.90
N SER A 229 -2.27 -11.26 18.73
CA SER A 229 -1.42 -11.02 17.56
C SER A 229 -1.17 -12.33 16.85
N ASN A 230 -1.18 -12.26 15.52
CA ASN A 230 -0.62 -13.27 14.65
C ASN A 230 0.88 -13.53 14.99
N THR A 231 1.33 -14.76 14.75
CA THR A 231 2.74 -15.19 14.88
C THR A 231 3.49 -15.18 13.54
N GLY A 232 2.79 -14.87 12.45
CA GLY A 232 3.36 -14.61 11.14
C GLY A 232 3.92 -13.20 10.99
N THR A 233 4.20 -12.81 9.75
CA THR A 233 4.64 -11.43 9.44
C THR A 233 3.47 -10.49 9.62
N ASN A 234 3.70 -9.38 10.31
CA ASN A 234 2.68 -8.38 10.61
C ASN A 234 2.91 -7.13 9.75
N TYR A 235 1.86 -6.70 9.06
CA TYR A 235 1.75 -5.49 8.27
C TYR A 235 0.63 -4.63 8.85
N ILE A 236 1.00 -3.63 9.64
CA ILE A 236 0.09 -2.88 10.48
C ILE A 236 0.08 -1.42 10.03
N ALA A 237 -1.10 -0.92 9.68
CA ALA A 237 -1.31 0.48 9.37
C ALA A 237 -2.77 0.89 9.56
N ILE A 238 -3.04 2.18 9.71
CA ILE A 238 -4.42 2.69 9.68
C ILE A 238 -4.96 2.62 8.25
N ILE A 239 -4.19 3.07 7.25
CA ILE A 239 -4.68 3.20 5.87
C ILE A 239 -4.47 1.92 5.07
N SER A 240 -3.22 1.51 4.84
CA SER A 240 -2.89 0.37 3.99
C SER A 240 -1.79 -0.47 4.58
N SER A 241 -2.04 -1.73 4.89
CA SER A 241 -1.00 -2.62 5.40
C SER A 241 0.15 -2.82 4.39
N TYR A 242 -0.15 -2.77 3.09
CA TYR A 242 0.83 -2.98 2.01
C TYR A 242 0.51 -2.09 0.80
N SER A 243 1.48 -1.31 0.35
CA SER A 243 1.34 -0.53 -0.87
C SER A 243 2.32 -0.93 -1.98
N TYR A 244 1.78 -1.06 -3.19
CA TYR A 244 2.52 -1.40 -4.40
C TYR A 244 3.13 -0.17 -5.08
N ASN A 245 3.97 -0.40 -6.09
CA ASN A 245 4.72 0.65 -6.79
C ASN A 245 3.83 1.73 -7.41
N SER A 246 2.62 1.37 -7.88
CA SER A 246 1.65 2.31 -8.47
C SER A 246 0.81 3.05 -7.44
N ALA A 247 0.92 2.69 -6.16
CA ALA A 247 0.11 3.29 -5.12
C ALA A 247 0.45 4.78 -4.93
N VAL A 248 -0.57 5.61 -4.75
CA VAL A 248 -0.41 7.05 -4.47
C VAL A 248 -1.21 7.43 -3.24
N PHE A 249 -0.50 7.93 -2.24
CA PHE A 249 -1.04 8.52 -1.01
C PHE A 249 -0.78 10.02 -1.03
N SER A 250 -1.84 10.82 -1.04
CA SER A 250 -1.69 12.28 -1.14
C SER A 250 -2.72 13.05 -0.34
N LYS A 251 -2.35 14.18 0.28
CA LYS A 251 -3.28 15.03 1.04
C LYS A 251 -4.03 14.25 2.12
N ILE A 252 -3.28 13.53 2.95
CA ILE A 252 -3.83 12.68 4.01
C ILE A 252 -3.52 13.34 5.35
N THR A 253 -4.54 13.40 6.21
CA THR A 253 -4.40 13.85 7.59
C THR A 253 -4.83 12.74 8.55
N ILE A 254 -3.98 12.37 9.50
CA ILE A 254 -4.30 11.43 10.59
C ILE A 254 -4.14 12.15 11.92
N GLU A 255 -5.19 12.17 12.75
CA GLU A 255 -5.17 12.87 14.04
C GLU A 255 -5.68 12.01 15.20
N ASN A 256 -5.16 12.25 16.40
CA ASN A 256 -5.68 11.70 17.66
C ASN A 256 -5.86 10.17 17.60
N SER A 257 -4.91 9.45 17.02
CA SER A 257 -5.03 8.03 16.69
C SER A 257 -3.97 7.20 17.41
N GLU A 258 -4.29 5.94 17.67
CA GLU A 258 -3.48 5.06 18.52
C GLU A 258 -3.27 3.70 17.84
N ILE A 259 -2.03 3.20 17.85
CA ILE A 259 -1.68 1.85 17.38
C ILE A 259 -1.04 1.09 18.53
N ASN A 260 -1.74 0.08 19.04
CA ASN A 260 -1.25 -0.85 20.05
C ASN A 260 -1.03 -2.21 19.42
N GLN A 261 0.23 -2.63 19.32
CA GLN A 261 0.61 -3.86 18.63
C GLN A 261 1.53 -4.73 19.48
N LYS A 262 1.10 -5.95 19.77
CA LYS A 262 1.99 -6.99 20.29
C LYS A 262 2.59 -7.81 19.14
N HIS A 263 3.84 -8.25 19.21
CA HIS A 263 4.46 -9.13 18.22
C HIS A 263 5.19 -10.28 18.94
N LYS A 264 4.79 -11.52 18.64
CA LYS A 264 5.20 -12.71 19.41
C LYS A 264 6.27 -13.57 18.74
N SER A 265 6.61 -13.29 17.48
CA SER A 265 7.43 -14.16 16.64
C SER A 265 8.85 -13.66 16.52
N GLN A 266 9.83 -14.54 16.72
CA GLN A 266 11.23 -14.21 16.43
C GLN A 266 11.60 -14.38 14.95
N TYR A 267 10.76 -15.08 14.17
CA TYR A 267 11.09 -15.50 12.80
C TYR A 267 10.39 -14.67 11.72
N SER A 268 9.33 -13.95 12.10
CA SER A 268 8.53 -13.16 11.17
C SER A 268 8.75 -11.68 11.41
N SER A 269 8.70 -10.88 10.35
CA SER A 269 8.97 -9.43 10.47
C SER A 269 7.76 -8.67 10.99
N LEU A 270 8.01 -7.50 11.59
CA LEU A 270 6.99 -6.50 11.90
C LEU A 270 7.21 -5.27 11.01
N TYR A 271 6.16 -4.85 10.32
CA TYR A 271 6.09 -3.64 9.52
C TYR A 271 4.95 -2.78 10.04
N LEU A 272 5.26 -1.63 10.64
CA LEU A 272 4.26 -0.79 11.28
C LEU A 272 4.43 0.68 10.90
N GLY A 273 3.37 1.27 10.37
CA GLY A 273 3.23 2.72 10.27
C GLY A 273 1.81 3.16 9.99
N SER A 274 1.44 4.39 10.33
CA SER A 274 0.03 4.81 10.28
C SER A 274 -0.55 4.83 8.87
N ILE A 275 0.25 5.14 7.84
CA ILE A 275 -0.22 5.08 6.44
C ILE A 275 0.09 3.73 5.83
N SER A 276 1.33 3.25 5.99
CA SER A 276 1.70 1.93 5.45
C SER A 276 2.66 1.13 6.31
N GLY A 277 2.34 -0.15 6.48
CA GLY A 277 3.27 -1.10 7.10
C GLY A 277 4.47 -1.30 6.17
N TYR A 278 4.21 -1.83 4.98
CA TYR A 278 5.21 -2.01 3.94
C TYR A 278 4.86 -1.22 2.68
N ALA A 279 5.82 -0.46 2.18
CA ALA A 279 5.57 0.61 1.23
C ALA A 279 6.45 0.53 -0.02
N ARG A 280 5.83 0.70 -1.19
CA ARG A 280 6.53 0.90 -2.48
C ARG A 280 5.98 2.04 -3.33
N GLY A 281 4.86 2.63 -2.93
CA GLY A 281 4.18 3.72 -3.64
C GLY A 281 4.81 5.09 -3.43
N SER A 282 4.01 6.14 -3.63
CA SER A 282 4.37 7.54 -3.39
C SER A 282 3.51 8.16 -2.29
N TYR A 283 4.12 9.05 -1.51
CA TYR A 283 3.58 9.68 -0.31
C TYR A 283 3.84 11.18 -0.38
N SER A 284 2.79 11.98 -0.42
CA SER A 284 2.90 13.42 -0.54
C SER A 284 1.85 14.15 0.28
N ASP A 285 2.19 15.32 0.84
CA ASP A 285 1.22 16.13 1.60
C ASP A 285 0.56 15.33 2.73
N ILE A 286 1.41 14.74 3.57
CA ILE A 286 1.01 13.87 4.67
C ILE A 286 1.10 14.66 5.97
N THR A 287 0.04 14.65 6.77
CA THR A 287 0.02 15.25 8.11
C THR A 287 -0.38 14.22 9.16
N LEU A 288 0.46 14.00 10.16
CA LEU A 288 0.12 13.24 11.37
C LEU A 288 0.20 14.16 12.58
N SER A 289 -0.82 14.14 13.44
CA SER A 289 -0.75 14.86 14.72
C SER A 289 -1.40 14.10 15.87
N ASN A 290 -0.77 14.15 17.05
CA ASN A 290 -1.25 13.47 18.25
C ASN A 290 -1.45 11.96 17.99
N VAL A 291 -0.43 11.30 17.44
CA VAL A 291 -0.44 9.87 17.16
C VAL A 291 0.41 9.13 18.19
N THR A 292 -0.14 8.07 18.77
CA THR A 292 0.58 7.20 19.71
C THR A 292 0.76 5.82 19.10
N ILE A 293 1.98 5.31 19.11
CA ILE A 293 2.33 3.97 18.64
C ILE A 293 2.99 3.23 19.80
N ASN A 294 2.32 2.24 20.36
CA ASN A 294 2.84 1.37 21.41
C ASN A 294 3.08 -0.03 20.82
N VAL A 295 4.31 -0.52 20.92
CA VAL A 295 4.70 -1.82 20.37
C VAL A 295 5.33 -2.67 21.47
N ASP A 296 4.76 -3.86 21.67
CA ASP A 296 5.29 -4.87 22.58
C ASP A 296 5.82 -6.07 21.78
N ILE A 297 7.14 -6.29 21.79
CA ILE A 297 7.80 -7.37 21.07
C ILE A 297 8.30 -8.43 22.06
N ASP A 298 7.64 -9.60 22.13
CA ASP A 298 8.04 -10.69 23.04
C ASP A 298 9.35 -11.35 22.63
N LYS A 299 9.68 -11.35 21.34
CA LYS A 299 10.94 -11.88 20.82
C LYS A 299 11.38 -11.07 19.61
N LEU A 300 12.46 -10.31 19.74
CA LEU A 300 12.88 -9.37 18.70
C LEU A 300 13.12 -10.06 17.34
N PRO A 301 12.35 -9.70 16.28
CA PRO A 301 12.60 -10.14 14.91
C PRO A 301 13.36 -9.04 14.13
N SER A 302 13.20 -9.03 12.81
CA SER A 302 13.34 -7.77 12.06
C SER A 302 12.06 -6.94 12.22
N ALA A 303 12.15 -5.82 12.91
CA ALA A 303 11.05 -4.89 13.14
C ALA A 303 11.36 -3.53 12.50
N TYR A 304 10.36 -2.97 11.83
CA TYR A 304 10.42 -1.70 11.11
C TYR A 304 9.21 -0.88 11.51
N ILE A 305 9.46 0.14 12.34
CA ILE A 305 8.43 0.92 13.01
C ILE A 305 8.67 2.39 12.65
N GLY A 306 7.68 3.02 12.03
CA GLY A 306 7.69 4.47 11.88
C GLY A 306 6.31 5.08 11.93
N SER A 307 6.19 6.36 12.22
CA SER A 307 4.85 6.94 12.39
C SER A 307 4.04 6.94 11.10
N VAL A 308 4.68 7.11 9.94
CA VAL A 308 4.02 7.11 8.63
C VAL A 308 4.18 5.76 7.95
N ILE A 309 5.41 5.26 7.87
CA ILE A 309 5.76 4.02 7.15
C ILE A 309 6.59 3.07 8.04
N GLY A 310 6.30 1.77 8.00
CA GLY A 310 7.18 0.77 8.61
C GLY A 310 8.47 0.59 7.82
N SER A 311 8.37 -0.01 6.63
CA SER A 311 9.49 -0.17 5.69
C SER A 311 9.11 0.31 4.29
N TYR A 312 9.97 1.13 3.70
CA TYR A 312 9.89 1.56 2.32
C TYR A 312 10.94 0.84 1.46
N GLU A 313 10.53 0.24 0.34
CA GLU A 313 11.43 -0.43 -0.60
C GLU A 313 11.07 -0.06 -2.04
N ASP A 314 11.86 0.82 -2.65
CA ASP A 314 11.70 1.11 -4.09
C ASP A 314 12.34 0.00 -4.92
N SER A 315 11.50 -0.78 -5.59
CA SER A 315 11.94 -1.77 -6.58
C SER A 315 12.08 -1.20 -7.99
N ASN A 316 11.67 0.06 -8.21
CA ASN A 316 11.88 0.76 -9.46
C ASN A 316 13.24 1.46 -9.45
N MET A 317 14.08 1.19 -10.44
CA MET A 317 15.41 1.79 -10.61
C MET A 317 15.38 3.29 -10.99
N ASN A 318 14.21 3.94 -10.96
CA ASN A 318 14.01 5.32 -11.39
C ASN A 318 14.25 6.28 -10.21
N LYS A 319 15.21 7.20 -10.36
CA LYS A 319 15.60 8.21 -9.36
C LYS A 319 14.50 9.24 -9.13
N HIS A 320 13.49 8.94 -8.32
CA HIS A 320 12.41 9.88 -8.02
C HIS A 320 12.23 9.95 -6.50
N SER A 321 11.87 11.13 -5.99
CA SER A 321 11.38 11.30 -4.63
C SER A 321 10.08 10.54 -4.43
N ARG A 322 9.94 9.85 -3.30
CA ARG A 322 8.78 9.00 -3.01
C ARG A 322 8.06 9.43 -1.74
N MET A 323 8.72 10.23 -0.90
CA MET A 323 8.18 10.92 0.26
C MET A 323 8.50 12.42 0.14
N THR A 324 7.45 13.24 0.08
CA THR A 324 7.62 14.70 0.07
C THR A 324 6.55 15.40 0.88
N ARG A 325 6.92 16.47 1.60
CA ARG A 325 5.99 17.27 2.40
C ARG A 325 5.25 16.41 3.43
N VAL A 326 6.04 15.73 4.27
CA VAL A 326 5.54 14.88 5.36
C VAL A 326 5.73 15.62 6.67
N TYR A 327 4.63 15.94 7.34
CA TYR A 327 4.57 16.72 8.58
C TYR A 327 4.02 15.87 9.72
N VAL A 328 4.89 15.48 10.66
CA VAL A 328 4.53 14.69 11.83
C VAL A 328 4.78 15.52 13.09
N LYS A 329 3.77 15.68 13.95
CA LYS A 329 3.90 16.44 15.22
C LYS A 329 3.21 15.75 16.39
N ASN A 330 3.71 16.01 17.59
CA ASN A 330 3.14 15.49 18.84
C ASN A 330 2.96 13.96 18.81
N THR A 331 3.92 13.24 18.24
CA THR A 331 3.84 11.79 18.10
C THR A 331 4.64 11.09 19.20
N LEU A 332 4.11 10.02 19.77
CA LEU A 332 4.84 9.09 20.64
C LEU A 332 5.02 7.76 19.92
N ILE A 333 6.26 7.28 19.84
CA ILE A 333 6.59 5.91 19.45
C ILE A 333 7.25 5.26 20.67
N ASP A 334 6.58 4.29 21.27
CA ASP A 334 7.00 3.58 22.47
C ASP A 334 7.16 2.08 22.14
N VAL A 335 8.39 1.56 22.24
CA VAL A 335 8.70 0.19 21.81
C VAL A 335 9.37 -0.57 22.95
N ASP A 336 8.66 -1.53 23.48
CA ASP A 336 9.19 -2.51 24.42
C ASP A 336 9.58 -3.79 23.68
N PHE A 337 10.77 -4.31 23.93
CA PHE A 337 11.21 -5.57 23.31
C PHE A 337 11.92 -6.50 24.29
N SER A 338 11.73 -7.80 24.07
CA SER A 338 12.54 -8.84 24.70
C SER A 338 13.50 -9.42 23.68
N TYR A 339 14.72 -9.74 24.13
CA TYR A 339 15.78 -10.27 23.29
C TYR A 339 16.31 -11.59 23.86
N GLU A 340 16.30 -12.60 23.01
CA GLU A 340 16.93 -13.89 23.25
C GLU A 340 18.10 -13.98 22.28
N GLU A 341 19.32 -14.11 22.80
CA GLU A 341 20.50 -14.28 21.97
C GLU A 341 20.33 -15.57 21.15
N SER A 342 20.49 -15.51 19.82
CA SER A 342 20.26 -16.67 18.94
C SER A 342 21.36 -16.83 17.89
N GLU A 343 21.62 -18.09 17.52
CA GLU A 343 22.80 -18.49 16.74
C GLU A 343 22.75 -18.12 15.24
N THR A 344 21.58 -17.80 14.65
CA THR A 344 21.41 -17.98 13.20
C THR A 344 20.64 -16.91 12.41
N SER A 345 20.38 -15.72 12.95
CA SER A 345 19.59 -14.75 12.17
C SER A 345 19.78 -13.29 12.54
N GLN A 346 19.93 -12.46 11.51
CA GLN A 346 19.97 -11.01 11.62
C GLN A 346 18.68 -10.49 12.27
N ARG A 347 18.82 -9.78 13.39
CA ARG A 347 17.72 -9.14 14.13
C ARG A 347 17.94 -7.65 14.10
N ASN A 348 17.02 -6.92 13.47
CA ASN A 348 17.14 -5.47 13.35
C ASN A 348 15.90 -4.82 13.93
N LEU A 349 16.06 -3.98 14.96
CA LEU A 349 15.02 -3.05 15.38
C LEU A 349 15.27 -1.71 14.69
N ASN A 350 14.39 -1.29 13.79
CA ASN A 350 14.53 0.00 13.10
C ASN A 350 13.34 0.87 13.45
N ILE A 351 13.60 1.98 14.15
CA ILE A 351 12.56 2.91 14.60
C ILE A 351 12.86 4.28 14.00
N GLY A 352 11.93 4.82 13.23
CA GLY A 352 12.04 6.15 12.65
C GLY A 352 10.85 7.01 13.01
N GLY A 353 11.07 8.28 13.31
CA GLY A 353 9.94 9.19 13.55
C GLY A 353 9.00 9.29 12.34
N ILE A 354 9.49 9.17 11.10
CA ILE A 354 8.66 9.07 9.88
C ILE A 354 8.63 7.65 9.34
N ALA A 355 9.79 7.02 9.12
CA ALA A 355 9.88 5.66 8.57
C ALA A 355 10.89 4.77 9.30
N GLY A 356 10.49 3.54 9.64
CA GLY A 356 11.40 2.60 10.28
C GLY A 356 12.62 2.28 9.42
N LYS A 357 12.39 1.93 8.16
CA LYS A 357 13.44 1.63 7.19
C LYS A 357 13.10 2.17 5.81
N VAL A 358 14.11 2.64 5.09
CA VAL A 358 13.99 3.12 3.71
C VAL A 358 15.13 2.54 2.88
N ILE A 359 14.80 1.83 1.80
CA ILE A 359 15.77 1.35 0.80
C ILE A 359 15.33 1.79 -0.59
N GLY A 360 16.27 2.27 -1.40
CA GLY A 360 16.02 2.57 -2.81
C GLY A 360 17.27 2.51 -3.68
N PRO A 361 17.15 2.85 -4.97
CA PRO A 361 18.32 2.99 -5.82
C PRO A 361 19.18 4.16 -5.33
N ASN A 362 20.51 4.01 -5.41
CA ASN A 362 21.44 5.11 -5.19
C ASN A 362 20.98 6.33 -6.03
N GLN A 363 20.68 7.46 -5.35
CA GLN A 363 20.34 8.79 -5.90
C GLN A 363 18.86 9.22 -5.92
N GLY A 364 17.93 8.54 -5.24
CA GLY A 364 16.65 9.16 -4.88
C GLY A 364 16.83 10.28 -3.84
N THR A 365 15.94 11.27 -3.78
CA THR A 365 15.98 12.33 -2.75
C THR A 365 14.65 12.43 -2.03
N GLU A 366 14.60 12.25 -0.72
CA GLU A 366 13.40 12.54 0.08
C GLU A 366 13.48 13.95 0.64
N THR A 367 12.37 14.69 0.53
CA THR A 367 12.40 16.15 0.69
C THR A 367 11.28 16.66 1.58
N ASN A 368 11.53 17.76 2.30
CA ASN A 368 10.51 18.45 3.08
C ASN A 368 9.88 17.52 4.12
N LEU A 369 10.74 17.02 5.02
CA LEU A 369 10.35 16.09 6.07
C LEU A 369 10.43 16.79 7.42
N TYR A 370 9.36 16.72 8.20
CA TYR A 370 9.29 17.31 9.52
C TYR A 370 8.80 16.26 10.51
N PHE A 371 9.55 16.07 11.59
CA PHE A 371 9.13 15.25 12.73
C PHE A 371 9.26 16.02 14.03
N SER A 372 8.23 15.97 14.87
CA SER A 372 8.30 16.35 16.27
C SER A 372 7.57 15.34 17.15
N GLY A 373 8.28 14.83 18.15
CA GLY A 373 7.74 13.76 19.00
C GLY A 373 8.78 13.06 19.87
N ASN A 374 8.31 12.06 20.59
CA ASN A 374 9.12 11.22 21.46
C ASN A 374 9.26 9.83 20.87
N ILE A 375 10.47 9.28 20.90
CA ILE A 375 10.78 7.92 20.46
C ILE A 375 11.45 7.20 21.64
N LYS A 376 10.89 6.07 22.05
CA LYS A 376 11.43 5.24 23.12
C LYS A 376 11.65 3.81 22.66
N ALA A 377 12.72 3.20 23.15
CA ALA A 377 13.02 1.80 22.92
C ALA A 377 13.61 1.18 24.19
N ASP A 378 12.83 0.35 24.87
CA ASP A 378 13.21 -0.26 26.14
C ASP A 378 13.25 -1.79 26.01
N GLN A 379 14.27 -2.40 26.60
CA GLN A 379 14.38 -3.85 26.68
C GLN A 379 13.67 -4.32 27.95
N LYS A 380 12.79 -5.34 27.89
CA LYS A 380 12.07 -5.89 29.07
C LYS A 380 12.75 -7.10 29.69
N GLU A 381 13.17 -8.04 28.86
CA GLU A 381 13.83 -9.27 29.29
C GLU A 381 15.03 -9.60 28.38
N PHE A 382 16.10 -10.11 29.00
CA PHE A 382 17.29 -10.58 28.32
C PHE A 382 17.62 -12.01 28.74
N THR A 383 17.65 -12.94 27.78
CA THR A 383 18.07 -14.34 28.00
C THR A 383 19.38 -14.61 27.26
N LYS A 384 20.45 -14.89 28.01
CA LYS A 384 21.80 -15.20 27.49
C LYS A 384 21.90 -16.66 27.04
N LEU A 385 22.61 -16.94 25.94
CA LEU A 385 22.98 -18.31 25.56
C LEU A 385 24.10 -18.87 26.46
N LYS A 386 24.22 -20.20 26.54
CA LYS A 386 25.34 -20.90 27.21
C LYS A 386 26.66 -20.55 26.51
N ASP A 387 27.72 -20.37 27.30
CA ASP A 387 28.94 -19.57 27.06
C ASP A 387 29.86 -19.86 25.85
N GLU A 388 29.39 -20.43 24.73
CA GLU A 388 30.29 -20.89 23.65
C GLU A 388 30.09 -20.26 22.24
N LYS A 389 29.24 -19.26 22.02
CA LYS A 389 29.01 -18.73 20.66
C LYS A 389 28.81 -17.22 20.57
N THR A 390 29.45 -16.60 19.57
CA THR A 390 29.42 -15.16 19.27
C THR A 390 28.05 -14.73 18.69
N PRO A 391 27.46 -13.61 19.13
CA PRO A 391 26.17 -13.14 18.62
C PRO A 391 26.18 -12.82 17.13
N SER A 392 25.14 -13.26 16.42
CA SER A 392 24.93 -13.02 14.99
C SER A 392 24.23 -11.65 14.74
N SER A 393 24.97 -10.67 14.19
CA SER A 393 24.48 -9.43 13.52
C SER A 393 23.20 -8.73 14.06
N SER A 394 23.02 -8.57 15.38
CA SER A 394 21.88 -7.83 15.95
C SER A 394 22.12 -6.31 15.93
N GLU A 395 21.19 -5.54 15.37
CA GLU A 395 21.30 -4.08 15.28
C GLU A 395 20.03 -3.37 15.78
N ILE A 396 20.20 -2.29 16.55
CA ILE A 396 19.13 -1.33 16.85
C ILE A 396 19.47 -0.02 16.14
N ASN A 397 18.58 0.47 15.29
CA ASN A 397 18.74 1.70 14.51
C ASN A 397 17.57 2.65 14.81
N ILE A 398 17.84 3.80 15.43
CA ILE A 398 16.79 4.75 15.84
C ILE A 398 17.07 6.16 15.31
N GLY A 399 16.12 6.74 14.57
CA GLY A 399 16.24 8.09 14.01
C GLY A 399 14.97 8.92 14.16
N GLY A 400 15.09 10.23 14.31
CA GLY A 400 13.92 11.13 14.33
C GLY A 400 13.21 11.23 12.98
N ILE A 401 13.88 10.95 11.86
CA ILE A 401 13.24 10.78 10.54
C ILE A 401 13.22 9.31 10.16
N PHE A 402 14.38 8.69 9.97
CA PHE A 402 14.48 7.30 9.53
C PHE A 402 15.30 6.44 10.49
N GLY A 403 14.80 5.25 10.83
CA GLY A 403 15.59 4.30 11.62
C GLY A 403 16.82 3.82 10.86
N HIS A 404 16.61 3.28 9.66
CA HIS A 404 17.68 2.88 8.75
C HIS A 404 17.39 3.36 7.32
N ASP A 405 18.34 4.08 6.75
CA ASP A 405 18.32 4.49 5.36
C ASP A 405 19.44 3.76 4.61
N ARG A 406 19.13 3.32 3.41
CA ARG A 406 20.11 2.81 2.47
C ARG A 406 19.77 3.40 1.12
N SER A 407 20.59 4.38 0.72
CA SER A 407 20.73 4.91 -0.63
C SER A 407 19.92 6.16 -1.01
N TYR A 408 19.16 6.76 -0.08
CA TYR A 408 18.52 8.06 -0.32
C TYR A 408 19.38 9.23 0.14
N LEU A 409 19.19 10.36 -0.56
CA LEU A 409 19.57 11.67 -0.08
C LEU A 409 18.39 12.27 0.70
N LEU A 410 18.65 12.81 1.88
CA LEU A 410 17.69 13.64 2.60
C LEU A 410 17.98 15.11 2.31
N ALA A 411 16.95 15.87 1.95
CA ALA A 411 17.03 17.30 1.77
C ALA A 411 15.86 17.99 2.46
N ASP A 412 16.11 19.17 3.04
CA ASP A 412 15.11 19.96 3.73
C ASP A 412 14.38 19.11 4.78
N VAL A 413 15.08 18.91 5.90
CA VAL A 413 14.61 18.11 7.04
C VAL A 413 14.54 18.97 8.28
N PHE A 414 13.49 18.80 9.09
CA PHE A 414 13.40 19.32 10.44
C PHE A 414 13.06 18.20 11.43
N VAL A 415 13.74 18.18 12.56
CA VAL A 415 13.47 17.27 13.69
C VAL A 415 13.43 18.06 14.99
N ASP A 416 12.38 17.88 15.79
CA ASP A 416 12.33 18.24 17.22
C ASP A 416 11.94 17.00 18.05
N ALA A 417 12.94 16.19 18.44
CA ALA A 417 12.70 14.85 18.96
C ALA A 417 13.39 14.56 20.30
N LYS A 418 12.67 13.87 21.20
CA LYS A 418 13.28 13.22 22.37
C LYS A 418 13.40 11.72 22.11
N ILE A 419 14.63 11.22 22.05
CA ILE A 419 14.92 9.80 21.84
C ILE A 419 15.48 9.22 23.14
N GLU A 420 14.84 8.19 23.68
CA GLU A 420 15.24 7.49 24.91
C GLU A 420 15.42 5.99 24.61
N VAL A 421 16.57 5.41 24.98
CA VAL A 421 16.89 4.00 24.72
C VAL A 421 17.41 3.33 26.00
N GLY A 422 16.78 2.24 26.43
CA GLY A 422 17.20 1.46 27.60
C GLY A 422 16.99 2.17 28.93
N LYS A 423 16.04 3.11 29.03
CA LYS A 423 15.82 3.91 30.24
C LYS A 423 15.32 3.05 31.42
N GLU A 424 14.50 2.04 31.16
CA GLU A 424 14.01 1.15 32.22
C GLU A 424 15.11 0.20 32.70
N GLN A 425 15.92 -0.30 31.77
CA GLN A 425 17.13 -1.07 32.06
C GLN A 425 18.12 -1.03 30.88
N ASN A 426 19.40 -1.16 31.21
CA ASN A 426 20.49 -1.17 30.24
C ASN A 426 20.28 -2.26 29.17
N ILE A 427 20.44 -1.88 27.90
CA ILE A 427 20.37 -2.80 26.77
C ILE A 427 21.53 -3.82 26.83
N LYS A 428 21.23 -5.10 26.56
CA LYS A 428 22.15 -6.25 26.62
C LYS A 428 22.03 -7.16 25.40
N GLY A 429 23.16 -7.77 25.00
CA GLY A 429 23.22 -8.78 23.93
C GLY A 429 23.03 -8.24 22.50
N ILE A 430 22.99 -6.92 22.33
CA ILE A 430 22.86 -6.27 21.03
C ILE A 430 24.25 -5.89 20.52
N LYS A 431 24.59 -6.34 19.31
CA LYS A 431 25.91 -6.11 18.72
C LYS A 431 26.16 -4.66 18.34
N GLU A 432 25.18 -3.97 17.76
CA GLU A 432 25.31 -2.55 17.42
C GLU A 432 24.04 -1.76 17.78
N ILE A 433 24.21 -0.64 18.46
CA ILE A 433 23.14 0.36 18.70
C ILE A 433 23.56 1.65 17.98
N LYS A 434 22.73 2.10 17.05
CA LYS A 434 22.93 3.28 16.22
C LYS A 434 21.75 4.23 16.40
N VAL A 435 22.02 5.44 16.89
CA VAL A 435 20.98 6.43 17.20
C VAL A 435 21.41 7.80 16.72
N GLY A 436 20.49 8.53 16.08
CA GLY A 436 20.72 9.90 15.63
C GLY A 436 19.43 10.71 15.59
N LEU A 437 19.52 12.04 15.71
CA LEU A 437 18.32 12.89 15.61
C LEU A 437 17.67 12.80 14.23
N VAL A 438 18.45 12.73 13.15
CA VAL A 438 17.89 12.61 11.78
C VAL A 438 17.71 11.15 11.41
N THR A 439 18.79 10.38 11.39
CA THR A 439 18.74 8.96 11.02
C THR A 439 19.51 8.09 12.00
N GLY A 440 19.03 6.87 12.25
CA GLY A 440 19.75 5.90 13.06
C GLY A 440 20.93 5.26 12.32
N ASN A 441 20.80 5.00 11.02
CA ASN A 441 21.85 4.37 10.23
C ASN A 441 21.85 4.87 8.78
N ASN A 442 23.00 5.42 8.38
CA ASN A 442 23.47 5.69 7.01
C ASN A 442 22.55 6.54 6.10
N SER A 443 22.66 7.87 6.19
CA SER A 443 22.08 8.78 5.19
C SER A 443 23.10 9.77 4.67
N VAL A 444 22.93 10.15 3.40
CA VAL A 444 23.49 11.40 2.91
C VAL A 444 22.46 12.48 3.19
N VAL A 445 22.82 13.53 3.91
CA VAL A 445 21.92 14.64 4.24
C VAL A 445 22.49 15.91 3.63
N THR A 446 21.68 16.68 2.92
CA THR A 446 22.07 17.98 2.35
C THR A 446 21.72 19.13 3.27
N ASN A 447 20.44 19.25 3.65
CA ASN A 447 19.95 20.30 4.54
C ASN A 447 19.08 19.67 5.63
N ALA A 448 19.46 19.84 6.90
CA ALA A 448 18.66 19.42 8.03
C ALA A 448 18.81 20.39 9.21
N ILE A 449 17.74 20.59 9.96
CA ILE A 449 17.73 21.22 11.26
C ILE A 449 17.33 20.15 12.27
N GLY A 450 18.18 19.89 13.26
CA GLY A 450 17.85 19.06 14.41
C GLY A 450 17.63 19.91 15.65
N LYS A 451 16.73 19.49 16.51
CA LYS A 451 16.54 19.95 17.89
C LYS A 451 16.05 18.73 18.67
N GLY A 452 16.45 18.58 19.92
CA GLY A 452 16.05 17.40 20.66
C GLY A 452 17.05 16.94 21.70
N THR A 453 16.83 15.73 22.20
CA THR A 453 17.73 15.06 23.14
C THR A 453 17.80 13.58 22.78
N VAL A 454 18.96 12.95 22.97
CA VAL A 454 19.18 11.51 22.76
C VAL A 454 19.81 10.92 24.01
N GLU A 455 19.06 10.12 24.77
CA GLU A 455 19.54 9.41 25.96
C GLU A 455 19.62 7.90 25.69
N ILE A 456 20.75 7.25 25.99
CA ILE A 456 20.98 5.82 25.71
C ILE A 456 21.66 5.15 26.90
N LEU A 457 21.01 4.19 27.56
CA LEU A 457 21.61 3.38 28.63
C LEU A 457 21.87 1.94 28.14
N THR A 458 23.10 1.44 28.32
CA THR A 458 23.53 0.10 27.86
C THR A 458 24.76 -0.37 28.64
N ASP A 459 24.91 -1.69 28.80
CA ASP A 459 26.03 -2.31 29.52
C ASP A 459 27.29 -2.47 28.63
N GLU A 460 27.15 -2.34 27.31
CA GLU A 460 28.23 -2.63 26.35
C GLU A 460 28.60 -1.40 25.49
N ILE A 461 29.51 -0.57 26.02
CA ILE A 461 29.97 0.67 25.36
C ILE A 461 30.54 0.43 23.95
N LYS A 462 31.24 -0.70 23.73
CA LYS A 462 31.90 -1.02 22.44
C LYS A 462 30.92 -1.20 21.27
N ASN A 463 29.64 -1.39 21.57
CA ASN A 463 28.60 -1.69 20.61
C ASN A 463 27.80 -0.44 20.23
N ILE A 464 28.04 0.70 20.89
CA ILE A 464 27.38 1.95 20.52
C ILE A 464 28.18 2.61 19.42
N LYS A 465 27.59 2.70 18.23
CA LYS A 465 28.02 3.69 17.23
C LYS A 465 27.06 4.86 17.37
N THR A 466 27.41 5.79 18.25
CA THR A 466 26.87 7.15 18.15
C THR A 466 27.54 7.79 16.95
N ASP A 467 27.14 7.39 15.74
CA ASP A 467 27.51 8.12 14.55
C ASP A 467 26.72 9.44 14.52
N LEU A 468 27.00 10.32 15.47
CA LEU A 468 26.66 11.75 15.45
C LEU A 468 27.08 12.39 14.11
N LEU A 469 27.95 11.72 13.35
CA LEU A 469 28.54 12.12 12.06
C LEU A 469 28.26 11.15 10.88
N ALA A 470 27.37 10.14 10.97
CA ALA A 470 27.02 9.31 9.79
C ALA A 470 26.27 10.07 8.69
N ASN A 471 25.87 11.31 8.95
CA ASN A 471 25.48 12.22 7.89
C ASN A 471 26.74 12.67 7.15
N LYS A 472 27.08 12.02 6.03
CA LYS A 472 28.06 12.60 5.09
C LYS A 472 27.43 13.82 4.42
N PHE A 473 27.61 15.00 5.02
CA PHE A 473 27.15 16.26 4.44
C PHE A 473 28.01 16.64 3.23
N TYR A 474 27.41 16.74 2.04
CA TYR A 474 28.15 16.99 0.78
C TYR A 474 28.51 18.47 0.53
N SER A 475 27.91 19.41 1.25
CA SER A 475 28.22 20.84 1.10
C SER A 475 27.66 21.65 2.26
N GLN A 476 28.39 22.73 2.61
CA GLN A 476 28.10 23.74 3.65
C GLN A 476 26.64 23.77 4.12
N ASN A 477 26.31 23.18 5.29
CA ASN A 477 25.04 23.46 6.00
C ASN A 477 25.06 23.05 7.47
N TYR A 478 24.17 23.70 8.24
CA TYR A 478 24.29 24.02 9.65
C TYR A 478 23.43 23.10 10.53
N LEU A 479 24.07 22.17 11.22
CA LEU A 479 23.44 21.31 12.22
C LEU A 479 23.35 22.08 13.55
N TYR A 480 22.13 22.38 14.02
CA TYR A 480 21.88 22.54 15.46
C TYR A 480 21.61 21.14 16.00
N GLN A 481 22.29 20.75 17.06
CA GLN A 481 22.06 19.48 17.72
C GLN A 481 22.43 19.65 19.19
N GLU A 482 21.44 19.56 20.05
CA GLU A 482 21.64 19.29 21.47
C GLU A 482 21.51 17.78 21.62
N ALA A 483 22.51 17.11 22.19
CA ALA A 483 22.47 15.68 22.40
C ALA A 483 23.17 15.35 23.72
N LEU A 484 22.37 14.94 24.70
CA LEU A 484 22.82 14.58 26.04
C LEU A 484 22.99 13.06 26.16
N PHE A 485 24.20 12.54 25.95
CA PHE A 485 24.46 11.11 26.09
C PHE A 485 24.83 10.77 27.54
N LYS A 486 24.17 9.76 28.11
CA LYS A 486 24.50 9.21 29.44
C LYS A 486 24.83 7.73 29.30
N VAL A 487 26.09 7.34 29.38
CA VAL A 487 26.52 5.93 29.35
C VAL A 487 27.02 5.57 30.76
N ASP A 488 26.43 4.59 31.45
CA ASP A 488 26.87 4.16 32.79
C ASP A 488 26.99 5.28 33.84
N ASN A 489 26.07 6.26 33.86
CA ASN A 489 26.17 7.50 34.66
C ASN A 489 27.36 8.41 34.30
N ILE A 490 28.08 8.14 33.21
CA ILE A 490 29.07 9.02 32.60
C ILE A 490 28.34 9.84 31.52
N VAL A 491 28.21 11.13 31.77
CA VAL A 491 27.71 12.09 30.77
C VAL A 491 28.79 12.24 29.70
N VAL A 492 28.52 11.74 28.50
CA VAL A 492 29.30 12.11 27.30
C VAL A 492 28.59 13.33 26.73
N ASP A 493 28.89 14.48 27.32
CA ASP A 493 28.25 15.73 26.95
C ASP A 493 28.79 16.21 25.61
N THR A 494 27.91 16.43 24.65
CA THR A 494 28.24 17.19 23.44
C THR A 494 27.23 18.31 23.31
N GLU A 495 27.47 19.42 24.00
CA GLU A 495 26.75 20.67 23.77
C GLU A 495 27.19 21.30 22.45
N TYR A 496 26.24 21.55 21.54
CA TYR A 496 26.41 22.55 20.49
C TYR A 496 25.16 23.42 20.40
N THR A 497 25.26 24.62 20.97
CA THR A 497 24.21 25.66 20.86
C THR A 497 24.56 26.65 19.74
N LEU A 498 23.69 26.73 18.73
CA LEU A 498 23.64 27.82 17.73
C LEU A 498 22.18 28.24 17.50
N ILE A 499 21.74 29.30 18.19
CA ILE A 499 20.40 29.85 18.03
C ILE A 499 20.34 30.63 16.70
N PHE A 500 19.50 30.19 15.77
CA PHE A 500 19.23 30.91 14.51
C PHE A 500 17.86 31.59 14.59
N SER A 501 17.78 32.88 14.25
CA SER A 501 16.50 33.55 14.03
C SER A 501 15.83 33.04 12.75
N LYS A 502 14.52 33.26 12.57
CA LYS A 502 13.81 32.95 11.32
C LYS A 502 14.53 33.57 10.10
N THR A 503 15.01 34.81 10.24
CA THR A 503 15.78 35.51 9.20
C THR A 503 17.11 34.81 8.90
N ASP A 504 17.77 34.24 9.90
CA ASP A 504 18.99 33.44 9.69
C ASP A 504 18.70 32.11 8.97
N LEU A 505 17.51 31.54 9.14
CA LEU A 505 17.06 30.35 8.43
C LEU A 505 16.60 30.65 7.00
N GLU A 506 15.93 31.78 6.75
CA GLU A 506 15.52 32.27 5.42
C GLU A 506 16.73 32.63 4.54
N ASN A 507 17.81 33.16 5.15
CA ASN A 507 19.07 33.44 4.48
C ASN A 507 19.86 32.16 4.13
N LYS A 508 19.52 31.04 4.78
CA LYS A 508 20.02 29.70 4.44
C LYS A 508 19.04 29.09 3.44
N LYS A 509 19.51 28.28 2.50
CA LYS A 509 18.69 27.72 1.41
C LYS A 509 17.74 26.59 1.90
N ILE A 510 17.00 26.83 2.98
CA ILE A 510 16.02 25.91 3.56
C ILE A 510 14.66 26.21 2.93
N ASN A 511 13.92 25.17 2.59
CA ASN A 511 12.63 25.30 1.94
C ASN A 511 11.59 26.05 2.81
N ASN A 512 10.86 27.00 2.22
CA ASN A 512 9.80 27.76 2.89
C ASN A 512 8.75 26.87 3.55
N TRP A 513 8.43 25.70 2.96
CA TRP A 513 7.48 24.75 3.54
C TRP A 513 7.88 24.31 4.95
N ILE A 514 9.17 24.21 5.25
CA ILE A 514 9.69 23.89 6.59
C ILE A 514 9.63 25.12 7.48
N LEU A 515 10.07 26.27 6.98
CA LEU A 515 10.12 27.52 7.75
C LEU A 515 8.74 27.92 8.28
N GLU A 516 7.69 27.72 7.48
CA GLU A 516 6.30 27.95 7.87
C GLU A 516 5.82 27.07 9.03
N LYS A 517 6.53 25.98 9.36
CA LYS A 517 6.15 25.01 10.40
C LYS A 517 7.00 25.10 11.68
N ILE A 518 8.11 25.84 11.63
CA ILE A 518 9.02 26.06 12.77
C ILE A 518 8.59 27.25 13.62
N VAL A 519 7.96 28.25 12.99
CA VAL A 519 7.40 29.46 13.62
C VAL A 519 6.13 29.13 14.37
#